data_AF-A0A8I0AQ27-F1
#
_entry.id   AF-A0A8I0AQ27-F1
#
_cell.length_a   1.000
_cell.length_b   1.000
_cell.length_c   1.000
_cell.angle_alpha   90.00
_cell.angle_beta   90.00
_cell.angle_gamma   90.00
#
_symmetry.space_group_name_H-M   'P 1'
#
loop_
_entity.id
_entity.type
_entity.pdbx_description
1 polymer ?
#
loop_
_entity_poly.entity_id
_entity_poly.type
_entity_poly.pdbx_seq_one_letter_code
_entity_poly.pdbx_strand_id
1 'polypeptide(L)'
;MPRHNNVYHYDDKTFSSIKALAAYTGINEKTLTARLRRGMSMEAACQKQLFNCTYYMDGGIVKTLPQVCIDHGKDAGLVRNRLKRNYSLNKALNSPKKIAKQGKPIVVNGILYNSIAEAARKLGLSHKEGTIRSRLRAGWSNNDAFNFEAKVENTSSNSMERV
;
A
#
# COMPACT_ATOMS: atom_id res chain seq x y z
N MET A 1 -22.28 44.07 18.46
CA MET A 1 -20.82 43.89 18.63
C MET A 1 -20.11 44.63 17.51
N PRO A 2 -19.05 45.41 17.79
CA PRO A 2 -18.37 46.22 16.77
C PRO A 2 -17.70 45.29 15.75
N ARG A 3 -17.91 45.54 14.46
CA ARG A 3 -17.14 44.88 13.39
C ARG A 3 -15.74 45.48 13.41
N HIS A 4 -14.77 44.80 14.02
CA HIS A 4 -13.37 45.16 13.85
C HIS A 4 -13.05 45.04 12.36
N ASN A 5 -12.70 46.18 11.75
CA ASN A 5 -12.27 46.26 10.38
C ASN A 5 -10.85 45.68 10.29
N ASN A 6 -10.74 44.36 10.39
CA ASN A 6 -9.47 43.68 10.23
C ASN A 6 -9.03 43.80 8.77
N VAL A 7 -7.92 44.51 8.56
CA VAL A 7 -7.22 44.54 7.27
C VAL A 7 -6.24 43.36 7.26
N TYR A 8 -6.29 42.56 6.19
CA TYR A 8 -5.45 41.37 6.02
C TYR A 8 -4.36 41.66 4.99
N HIS A 9 -3.09 41.47 5.34
CA HIS A 9 -1.94 41.68 4.46
C HIS A 9 -1.40 40.32 4.00
N TYR A 10 -1.37 40.06 2.70
CA TYR A 10 -0.84 38.82 2.12
C TYR A 10 -0.37 39.05 0.69
N ASP A 11 0.83 38.57 0.33
CA ASP A 11 1.37 38.65 -1.05
C ASP A 11 1.43 40.09 -1.59
N ASP A 12 1.97 41.01 -0.78
CA ASP A 12 2.03 42.47 -1.02
C ASP A 12 0.68 43.15 -1.31
N LYS A 13 -0.44 42.48 -1.00
CA LYS A 13 -1.80 42.98 -1.18
C LYS A 13 -2.53 43.13 0.15
N THR A 14 -3.42 44.11 0.20
CA THR A 14 -4.32 44.37 1.34
C THR A 14 -5.74 43.95 1.01
N PHE A 15 -6.35 43.16 1.89
CA PHE A 15 -7.73 42.72 1.77
C PHE A 15 -8.57 43.28 2.93
N SER A 16 -9.73 43.82 2.60
CA SER A 16 -10.69 44.39 3.56
C SER A 16 -11.56 43.32 4.26
N SER A 17 -11.47 42.05 3.85
CA SER A 17 -12.22 40.96 4.45
C SER A 17 -11.56 39.59 4.20
N ILE A 18 -11.85 38.63 5.09
CA ILE A 18 -11.46 37.23 4.90
C ILE A 18 -12.08 36.67 3.60
N LYS A 19 -13.29 37.11 3.24
CA LYS A 19 -13.95 36.68 1.99
C LYS A 19 -13.15 37.07 0.75
N ALA A 20 -12.62 38.30 0.70
CA ALA A 20 -11.77 38.74 -0.41
C ALA A 20 -10.45 37.95 -0.44
N LEU A 21 -9.84 37.71 0.72
CA LEU A 21 -8.64 36.88 0.85
C LEU A 21 -8.88 35.42 0.42
N ALA A 22 -10.03 34.85 0.78
CA ALA A 22 -10.45 33.49 0.41
C ALA A 22 -10.60 33.34 -1.12
N ALA A 23 -11.19 34.33 -1.77
CA ALA A 23 -11.33 34.36 -3.23
C ALA A 23 -9.96 34.44 -3.93
N TYR A 24 -9.02 35.25 -3.41
CA TYR A 24 -7.68 35.37 -3.96
C TYR A 24 -6.84 34.10 -3.80
N THR A 25 -6.86 33.51 -2.60
CA THR A 25 -6.04 32.31 -2.27
C THR A 25 -6.67 31.00 -2.74
N GLY A 26 -7.95 30.99 -3.12
CA GLY A 26 -8.68 29.78 -3.47
C GLY A 26 -8.88 28.81 -2.30
N ILE A 27 -8.88 29.34 -1.07
CA ILE A 27 -9.12 28.61 0.19
C ILE A 27 -10.50 29.00 0.73
N ASN A 28 -11.22 28.04 1.30
CA ASN A 28 -12.54 28.32 1.88
C ASN A 28 -12.44 29.33 3.04
N GLU A 29 -13.33 30.33 3.05
CA GLU A 29 -13.42 31.36 4.10
C GLU A 29 -13.47 30.77 5.51
N LYS A 30 -14.27 29.72 5.73
CA LYS A 30 -14.38 29.05 7.04
C LYS A 30 -13.05 28.45 7.48
N THR A 31 -12.27 27.93 6.53
CA THR A 31 -10.95 27.35 6.79
C THR A 31 -9.95 28.45 7.18
N LEU A 32 -9.92 29.57 6.46
CA LEU A 32 -9.07 30.72 6.80
C LEU A 32 -9.40 31.28 8.19
N THR A 33 -10.68 31.51 8.47
CA THR A 33 -11.14 31.98 9.78
C THR A 33 -10.75 31.02 10.90
N ALA A 34 -10.92 29.71 10.70
CA ALA A 34 -10.54 28.72 11.69
C ALA A 34 -9.01 28.67 11.94
N ARG A 35 -8.19 28.84 10.90
CA ARG A 35 -6.73 28.87 10.99
C ARG A 35 -6.25 30.11 11.76
N LEU A 36 -6.75 31.28 11.41
CA LEU A 36 -6.40 32.54 12.08
C LEU A 36 -6.85 32.54 13.55
N ARG A 37 -8.05 32.02 13.85
CA ARG A 37 -8.53 31.89 15.24
C ARG A 37 -7.66 30.97 16.10
N ARG A 38 -6.94 30.03 15.49
CA ARG A 38 -5.98 29.14 16.17
C ARG A 38 -4.59 29.78 16.32
N GLY A 39 -4.42 31.04 15.94
CA GLY A 39 -3.14 31.77 16.06
C GLY A 39 -2.14 31.46 14.95
N MET A 40 -2.57 30.89 13.82
CA MET A 40 -1.69 30.67 12.67
C MET A 40 -1.31 32.00 11.99
N SER A 41 -0.08 32.12 11.49
CA SER A 41 0.35 33.30 10.72
C SER A 41 -0.44 33.45 9.41
N MET A 42 -0.44 34.65 8.84
CA MET A 42 -1.20 34.92 7.62
C MET A 42 -0.71 34.07 6.44
N GLU A 43 0.61 33.96 6.29
CA GLU A 43 1.24 33.18 5.23
C GLU A 43 0.87 31.70 5.35
N ALA A 44 0.99 31.13 6.55
CA ALA A 44 0.64 29.74 6.79
C ALA A 44 -0.87 29.49 6.64
N ALA A 45 -1.71 30.43 7.06
CA ALA A 45 -3.15 30.33 6.92
C ALA A 45 -3.60 30.33 5.45
N CYS A 46 -2.91 31.10 4.60
CA CYS A 46 -3.16 31.22 3.17
C CYS A 46 -2.47 30.15 2.32
N GLN A 47 -1.62 29.30 2.91
CA GLN A 47 -1.12 28.13 2.21
C GLN A 47 -2.21 27.05 2.09
N LYS A 48 -2.37 26.52 0.87
CA LYS A 48 -3.34 25.44 0.57
C LYS A 48 -2.78 24.09 1.01
N GLN A 49 -2.61 23.93 2.32
CA GLN A 49 -2.20 22.67 2.92
C GLN A 49 -3.44 21.84 3.27
N LEU A 50 -3.58 20.67 2.65
CA LEU A 50 -4.58 19.67 2.96
C LEU A 50 -4.12 18.95 4.24
N PHE A 51 -4.87 19.10 5.34
CA PHE A 51 -4.48 18.52 6.65
C PHE A 51 -4.39 16.98 6.64
N ASN A 52 -5.08 16.33 5.69
CA ASN A 52 -5.02 14.89 5.47
C ASN A 52 -3.89 14.45 4.51
N CYS A 53 -3.14 15.39 3.95
CA CYS A 53 -2.00 15.09 3.09
C CYS A 53 -0.69 15.17 3.85
N THR A 54 0.18 14.19 3.61
CA THR A 54 1.56 14.24 4.09
C THR A 54 2.40 15.00 3.07
N TYR A 55 3.17 15.96 3.58
CA TYR A 55 4.06 16.82 2.80
C TYR A 55 5.51 16.43 3.02
N TYR A 56 6.31 16.63 1.98
CA TYR A 56 7.71 16.27 1.91
C TYR A 56 8.50 17.43 1.32
N MET A 57 9.71 17.64 1.83
CA MET A 57 10.64 18.59 1.22
C MET A 57 11.37 17.90 0.08
N ASP A 58 11.26 18.47 -1.13
CA ASP A 58 11.89 17.98 -2.35
C ASP A 58 12.50 19.16 -3.10
N GLY A 59 13.84 19.19 -3.19
CA GLY A 59 14.56 20.30 -3.81
C GLY A 59 14.34 21.66 -3.14
N GLY A 60 14.13 21.69 -1.81
CA GLY A 60 13.86 22.92 -1.06
C GLY A 60 12.40 23.40 -1.13
N ILE A 61 11.53 22.70 -1.85
CA ILE A 61 10.11 23.04 -1.96
C ILE A 61 9.29 21.99 -1.21
N VAL A 62 8.28 22.44 -0.47
CA VAL A 62 7.33 21.55 0.21
C VAL A 62 6.28 21.08 -0.78
N LYS A 63 6.26 19.78 -1.07
CA LYS A 63 5.35 19.15 -2.03
C LYS A 63 4.55 18.03 -1.36
N THR A 64 3.38 17.70 -1.93
CA THR A 64 2.62 16.52 -1.49
C THR A 64 3.30 15.25 -1.97
N LEU A 65 3.08 14.12 -1.29
CA LEU A 65 3.62 12.82 -1.76
C LEU A 65 3.28 12.51 -3.22
N PRO A 66 2.01 12.68 -3.70
CA PRO A 66 1.69 12.46 -5.11
C PRO A 66 2.51 13.35 -6.05
N GLN A 67 2.69 14.63 -5.72
CA GLN A 67 3.47 15.55 -6.54
C GLN A 67 4.93 15.11 -6.63
N VAL A 68 5.55 14.78 -5.49
CA VAL A 68 6.93 14.25 -5.47
C VAL A 68 7.02 12.98 -6.32
N CYS A 69 6.04 12.08 -6.24
CA CYS A 69 6.06 10.86 -7.03
C CYS A 69 5.93 11.15 -8.54
N ILE A 70 5.08 12.09 -8.94
CA ILE A 70 4.93 12.51 -10.34
C ILE A 70 6.23 13.10 -10.87
N ASP A 71 6.82 14.04 -10.15
CA ASP A 71 8.05 14.73 -10.55
C ASP A 71 9.22 13.75 -10.74
N HIS A 72 9.27 12.68 -9.93
CA HIS A 72 10.31 11.64 -9.99
C HIS A 72 9.91 10.44 -10.86
N GLY A 73 8.74 10.46 -11.51
CA GLY A 73 8.22 9.35 -12.32
C GLY A 73 8.07 8.03 -11.56
N LYS A 74 7.66 8.09 -10.28
CA LYS A 74 7.52 6.93 -9.38
C LYS A 74 6.06 6.61 -9.08
N ASP A 75 5.79 5.34 -8.85
CA ASP A 75 4.48 4.90 -8.35
C ASP A 75 4.25 5.34 -6.90
N ALA A 76 3.20 6.12 -6.67
CA ALA A 76 2.86 6.64 -5.35
C ALA A 76 2.50 5.52 -4.34
N GLY A 77 1.94 4.39 -4.82
CA GLY A 77 1.63 3.24 -3.97
C GLY A 77 2.89 2.60 -3.39
N LEU A 78 3.88 2.35 -4.24
CA LEU A 78 5.19 1.80 -3.90
C LEU A 78 5.93 2.71 -2.92
N VAL A 79 6.01 4.01 -3.21
CA VAL A 79 6.70 4.97 -2.34
C VAL A 79 6.00 5.06 -0.99
N ARG A 80 4.66 5.15 -0.95
CA ARG A 80 3.88 5.13 0.30
C ARG A 80 4.15 3.87 1.13
N ASN A 81 4.20 2.69 0.51
CA ASN A 81 4.50 1.45 1.20
C ASN A 81 5.92 1.41 1.77
N ARG A 82 6.89 2.01 1.06
CA ARG A 82 8.28 2.14 1.55
C ARG A 82 8.36 3.08 2.75
N LEU A 83 7.69 4.24 2.67
CA LEU A 83 7.63 5.21 3.77
C LEU A 83 6.98 4.59 5.02
N LYS A 84 5.89 3.83 4.86
CA LYS A 84 5.28 3.04 5.96
C LYS A 84 6.23 2.01 6.60
N ARG A 85 7.26 1.57 5.86
CA ARG A 85 8.32 0.68 6.36
C ARG A 85 9.53 1.46 6.87
N ASN A 86 9.36 2.73 7.23
CA ASN A 86 10.38 3.64 7.76
C ASN A 86 11.57 3.88 6.82
N TYR A 87 11.33 3.86 5.51
CA TYR A 87 12.34 4.31 4.54
C TYR A 87 12.40 5.85 4.58
N SER A 88 13.59 6.44 4.46
CA SER A 88 13.70 7.86 4.16
C SER A 88 13.11 8.17 2.77
N LEU A 89 12.69 9.41 2.54
CA LEU A 89 12.10 9.81 1.25
C LEU A 89 13.01 9.48 0.06
N ASN A 90 14.29 9.86 0.15
CA ASN A 90 15.28 9.58 -0.89
C ASN A 90 15.40 8.06 -1.13
N LYS A 91 15.51 7.26 -0.07
CA LYS A 91 15.57 5.80 -0.20
C LYS A 91 14.29 5.23 -0.79
N ALA A 92 13.13 5.78 -0.43
CA ALA A 92 11.83 5.34 -0.93
C ALA A 92 11.67 5.60 -2.43
N LEU A 93 12.22 6.71 -2.95
CA LEU A 93 12.20 7.05 -4.38
C LEU A 93 13.22 6.24 -5.19
N ASN A 94 14.41 6.04 -4.64
CA ASN A 94 15.55 5.51 -5.40
C ASN A 94 15.80 4.01 -5.23
N SER A 95 15.17 3.35 -4.25
CA SER A 95 15.36 1.91 -4.09
C SER A 95 14.85 1.16 -5.34
N PRO A 96 15.62 0.22 -5.92
CA PRO A 96 15.14 -0.60 -7.02
C PRO A 96 13.93 -1.43 -6.56
N LYS A 97 12.97 -1.64 -7.47
CA LYS A 97 11.86 -2.56 -7.19
C LYS A 97 12.44 -3.96 -7.11
N LYS A 98 12.32 -4.62 -5.96
CA LYS A 98 12.70 -6.04 -5.85
C LYS A 98 11.80 -6.83 -6.79
N ILE A 99 12.39 -7.42 -7.81
CA ILE A 99 11.71 -8.38 -8.67
C ILE A 99 11.45 -9.59 -7.79
N ALA A 100 10.18 -9.93 -7.57
CA ALA A 100 9.84 -11.15 -6.87
C ALA A 100 10.43 -12.33 -7.67
N LYS A 101 11.17 -13.22 -7.00
CA LYS A 101 11.62 -14.45 -7.67
C LYS A 101 10.37 -15.19 -8.12
N GLN A 102 10.23 -15.39 -9.43
CA GLN A 102 9.19 -16.25 -9.95
C GLN A 102 9.39 -17.66 -9.42
N GLY A 103 8.30 -18.41 -9.30
CA GLY A 103 8.38 -19.83 -8.96
C GLY A 103 9.20 -20.58 -10.00
N LYS A 104 9.87 -21.65 -9.56
CA LYS A 104 10.52 -22.58 -10.49
C LYS A 104 9.43 -23.44 -11.15
N PRO A 105 9.31 -23.46 -12.49
CA PRO A 105 8.37 -24.33 -13.16
C PRO A 105 8.64 -25.79 -12.84
N ILE A 106 7.57 -26.58 -12.69
CA ILE A 106 7.63 -28.01 -12.39
C ILE A 106 6.63 -28.77 -13.26
N VAL A 107 6.97 -30.01 -13.59
CA VAL A 107 6.04 -30.94 -14.25
C VAL A 107 5.58 -31.95 -13.21
N VAL A 108 4.26 -32.09 -13.05
CA VAL A 108 3.62 -33.08 -12.17
C VAL A 108 2.59 -33.83 -13.00
N ASN A 109 2.69 -35.16 -13.05
CA ASN A 109 1.81 -36.05 -13.82
C ASN A 109 1.66 -35.63 -15.29
N GLY A 110 2.74 -35.15 -15.91
CA GLY A 110 2.75 -34.70 -17.31
C GLY A 110 2.24 -33.27 -17.54
N ILE A 111 1.77 -32.57 -16.52
CA ILE A 111 1.27 -31.19 -16.62
C ILE A 111 2.34 -30.20 -16.12
N LEU A 112 2.65 -29.18 -16.91
CA LEU A 112 3.57 -28.10 -16.55
C LEU A 112 2.85 -27.02 -15.73
N TYR A 113 3.42 -26.67 -14.59
CA TYR A 113 2.98 -25.59 -13.72
C TYR A 113 4.11 -24.57 -13.55
N ASN A 114 3.78 -23.28 -13.39
CA ASN A 114 4.79 -22.23 -13.21
C ASN A 114 5.45 -22.28 -11.82
N SER A 115 4.82 -22.95 -10.86
CA SER A 115 5.37 -23.11 -9.51
C SER A 115 4.77 -24.28 -8.74
N ILE A 116 5.46 -24.72 -7.68
CA ILE A 116 4.93 -25.68 -6.69
C ILE A 116 3.60 -25.20 -6.10
N ALA A 117 3.50 -23.91 -5.76
CA ALA A 117 2.29 -23.34 -5.15
C ALA A 117 1.11 -23.32 -6.14
N GLU A 118 1.38 -23.10 -7.42
CA GLU A 118 0.35 -23.20 -8.46
C GLU A 118 -0.12 -24.65 -8.65
N ALA A 119 0.81 -25.59 -8.76
CA ALA A 119 0.50 -27.01 -8.85
C ALA A 119 -0.34 -27.48 -7.65
N ALA A 120 0.07 -27.13 -6.42
CA ALA A 120 -0.66 -27.47 -5.22
C ALA A 120 -2.09 -26.89 -5.23
N ARG A 121 -2.27 -25.64 -5.66
CA ARG A 121 -3.60 -25.02 -5.74
C ARG A 121 -4.49 -25.68 -6.79
N LYS A 122 -3.95 -25.97 -7.97
CA LYS A 122 -4.67 -26.60 -9.08
C LYS A 122 -5.06 -28.05 -8.78
N LEU A 123 -4.25 -28.75 -7.99
CA LEU A 123 -4.51 -30.13 -7.57
C LEU A 123 -5.28 -30.23 -6.24
N GLY A 124 -5.71 -29.12 -5.64
CA GLY A 124 -6.45 -29.14 -4.35
C GLY A 124 -5.59 -29.44 -3.13
N LEU A 125 -4.26 -29.42 -3.27
CA LEU A 125 -3.26 -29.78 -2.27
C LEU A 125 -2.62 -28.56 -1.57
N SER A 126 -3.26 -27.38 -1.61
CA SER A 126 -2.72 -26.14 -1.00
C SER A 126 -2.31 -26.33 0.47
N HIS A 127 -3.07 -27.13 1.23
CA HIS A 127 -2.79 -27.42 2.64
C HIS A 127 -1.60 -28.38 2.86
N LYS A 128 -1.18 -29.12 1.82
CA LYS A 128 -0.03 -30.04 1.84
C LYS A 128 1.24 -29.43 1.23
N GLU A 129 1.21 -28.16 0.82
CA GLU A 129 2.32 -27.48 0.14
C GLU A 129 3.64 -27.54 0.94
N GLY A 130 3.57 -27.48 2.27
CA GLY A 130 4.73 -27.66 3.15
C GLY A 130 5.34 -29.06 3.06
N THR A 131 4.50 -30.09 3.07
CA THR A 131 4.93 -31.50 2.93
C THR A 131 5.54 -31.75 1.56
N ILE A 132 4.92 -31.24 0.49
CA ILE A 132 5.42 -31.33 -0.89
C ILE A 132 6.83 -30.72 -0.98
N ARG A 133 7.03 -29.52 -0.44
CA ARG A 133 8.37 -28.88 -0.42
C ARG A 133 9.39 -29.68 0.37
N SER A 134 8.98 -30.33 1.45
CA SER A 134 9.86 -31.20 2.23
C SER A 134 10.32 -32.41 1.42
N ARG A 135 9.38 -33.11 0.76
CA ARG A 135 9.66 -34.27 -0.10
C ARG A 135 10.60 -33.90 -1.26
N LEU A 136 10.33 -32.79 -1.95
CA LEU A 136 11.20 -32.31 -3.03
C LEU A 136 12.61 -31.95 -2.53
N ARG A 137 12.75 -31.36 -1.34
CA ARG A 137 14.07 -31.10 -0.73
C ARG A 137 14.80 -32.38 -0.32
N ALA A 138 14.06 -33.43 0.02
CA ALA A 138 14.59 -34.77 0.29
C ALA A 138 14.91 -35.55 -0.99
N GLY A 139 14.73 -34.95 -2.19
CA GLY A 139 15.09 -35.56 -3.47
C GLY A 139 14.00 -36.44 -4.09
N TRP A 140 12.76 -36.39 -3.60
CA TRP A 140 11.65 -37.13 -4.21
C TRP A 140 11.35 -36.64 -5.63
N SER A 141 10.85 -37.53 -6.49
CA SER A 141 10.37 -37.12 -7.80
C SER A 141 9.16 -36.18 -7.68
N ASN A 142 8.93 -35.36 -8.71
CA ASN A 142 7.80 -34.44 -8.70
C ASN A 142 6.45 -35.16 -8.57
N ASN A 143 6.30 -36.35 -9.17
CA ASN A 143 5.04 -37.09 -9.09
C ASN A 143 4.84 -37.66 -7.68
N ASP A 144 5.87 -38.29 -7.10
CA ASP A 144 5.80 -38.89 -5.76
C ASP A 144 5.61 -37.82 -4.68
N ALA A 145 6.23 -36.66 -4.84
CA ALA A 145 6.09 -35.55 -3.90
C ALA A 145 4.64 -35.07 -3.79
N PHE A 146 3.90 -35.09 -4.91
CA PHE A 146 2.50 -34.70 -5.01
C PHE A 146 1.53 -35.86 -4.81
N ASN A 147 2.03 -37.09 -4.67
CA ASN A 147 1.19 -38.24 -4.37
C ASN A 147 0.79 -38.24 -2.89
N PHE A 148 -0.50 -38.10 -2.66
CA PHE A 148 -1.14 -38.26 -1.36
C PHE A 148 -2.33 -39.17 -1.57
N GLU A 149 -2.07 -40.48 -1.74
CA GLU A 149 -3.14 -41.47 -1.81
C GLU A 149 -4.08 -41.26 -0.61
N ALA A 150 -5.35 -41.01 -0.92
CA ALA A 150 -6.37 -40.87 0.09
C ALA A 150 -6.43 -42.19 0.86
N LYS A 151 -6.19 -42.14 2.17
CA LYS A 151 -6.45 -43.28 3.04
C LYS A 151 -7.97 -43.50 2.98
N VAL A 152 -8.42 -44.43 2.14
CA VAL A 152 -9.83 -44.84 2.12
C VAL A 152 -10.08 -45.53 3.45
N GLU A 153 -10.77 -44.84 4.36
CA GLU A 153 -11.26 -45.44 5.60
C GLU A 153 -12.31 -46.50 5.22
N ASN A 154 -11.87 -47.76 5.13
CA ASN A 154 -12.77 -48.91 5.07
C ASN A 154 -13.46 -49.09 6.43
N THR A 155 -14.45 -48.27 6.72
CA THR A 155 -15.35 -48.46 7.86
C THR A 155 -16.60 -49.18 7.39
N SER A 156 -16.50 -50.47 7.08
CA SER A 156 -17.65 -51.35 6.83
C SER A 156 -17.22 -52.81 6.94
N SER A 157 -17.23 -53.36 8.16
CA SER A 157 -17.29 -54.81 8.44
C SER A 157 -17.40 -55.03 9.96
N ASN A 158 -18.58 -54.76 10.55
CA ASN A 158 -18.99 -55.52 11.74
C ASN A 158 -20.51 -55.47 11.91
N SER A 159 -21.21 -56.28 11.11
CA SER A 159 -22.61 -56.60 11.34
C SER A 159 -22.95 -57.89 10.61
N MET A 160 -22.55 -59.03 11.18
CA MET A 160 -23.33 -60.27 11.13
C MET A 160 -22.72 -61.34 12.04
N GLU A 161 -23.60 -62.11 12.67
CA GLU A 161 -23.39 -63.41 13.33
C GLU A 161 -23.00 -63.43 14.82
N ARG A 162 -24.03 -63.42 15.67
CA ARG A 162 -24.23 -64.52 16.63
C ARG A 162 -25.68 -64.98 16.57
N VAL A 163 -25.85 -66.23 16.14
CA VAL A 163 -27.06 -67.06 16.27
C VAL A 163 -27.16 -67.54 17.71
#